data_AF-A0A920VXH0-F1
#
_entry.id   AF-A0A920VXH0-F1
#
_cell.length_a   1.000
_cell.length_b   1.000
_cell.length_c   1.000
_cell.angle_alpha   90.00
_cell.angle_beta   90.00
_cell.angle_gamma   90.00
#
_symmetry.space_group_name_H-M   'P 1'
#
loop_
_entity.id
_entity.type
_entity.pdbx_description
1 polymer ?
#
loop_
_entity_poly.entity_id
_entity_poly.type
_entity_poly.pdbx_seq_one_letter_code
_entity_poly.pdbx_strand_id
1 'polypeptide(L)'
;MAGGLERKRQNNSSTTQRQAGCALSVLEGLTVANPETLEPVPGDGETMGEVLMQGNIVMKGYFKNPKATAQAFAGWFHSGDIGVNLFGVVTLS
;
A
#
# COMPACT_ATOMS: atom_id res chain seq x y z
N MET A 1 -47.19 2.76 14.31
CA MET A 1 -46.69 1.53 13.66
C MET A 1 -46.18 1.96 12.28
N ALA A 2 -44.86 2.09 12.12
CA ALA A 2 -43.99 1.12 11.41
C ALA A 2 -44.50 0.84 9.99
N GLY A 3 -43.77 1.06 8.90
CA GLY A 3 -42.36 1.36 8.66
C GLY A 3 -42.16 1.26 7.14
N GLY A 4 -41.09 1.84 6.62
CA GLY A 4 -40.80 1.73 5.18
C GLY A 4 -39.73 2.70 4.72
N LEU A 5 -38.55 2.68 5.37
CA LEU A 5 -37.36 3.25 4.74
C LEU A 5 -36.94 2.30 3.62
N GLU A 6 -37.30 2.67 2.40
CA GLU A 6 -36.75 2.13 1.16
C GLU A 6 -35.22 2.29 1.21
N ARG A 7 -34.50 1.22 1.60
CA ARG A 7 -33.04 1.20 1.52
C ARG A 7 -32.67 1.15 0.04
N LYS A 8 -32.25 2.30 -0.50
CA LYS A 8 -31.52 2.35 -1.78
C LYS A 8 -30.38 1.34 -1.73
N ARG A 9 -30.49 0.26 -2.51
CA ARG A 9 -29.35 -0.57 -2.86
C ARG A 9 -28.41 0.31 -3.67
N GLN A 10 -27.44 0.92 -3.00
CA GLN A 10 -26.30 1.53 -3.66
C GLN A 10 -25.45 0.37 -4.19
N ASN A 11 -25.61 0.05 -5.48
CA ASN A 11 -24.68 -0.80 -6.20
C ASN A 11 -23.33 -0.07 -6.22
N ASN A 12 -22.47 -0.33 -5.23
CA ASN A 12 -21.08 0.08 -5.26
C ASN A 12 -20.34 -0.84 -6.25
N SER A 13 -20.54 -0.62 -7.55
CA SER A 13 -19.48 -0.94 -8.51
C SER A 13 -18.38 0.11 -8.25
N SER A 14 -17.50 -0.19 -7.30
CA SER A 14 -16.34 0.63 -6.96
C SER A 14 -15.41 0.66 -8.16
N THR A 15 -15.68 1.56 -9.10
CA THR A 15 -14.71 1.94 -10.13
C THR A 15 -13.54 2.55 -9.38
N THR A 16 -12.53 1.74 -9.06
CA THR A 16 -11.27 2.21 -8.46
C THR A 16 -10.74 3.31 -9.35
N GLN A 17 -10.81 4.54 -8.87
CA GLN A 17 -10.40 5.71 -9.64
C GLN A 17 -8.86 5.70 -9.67
N ARG A 18 -8.29 5.24 -10.80
CA ARG A 18 -6.84 5.14 -10.96
C ARG A 18 -6.30 6.51 -11.37
N GLN A 19 -5.67 7.21 -10.44
CA GLN A 19 -4.90 8.40 -10.78
C GLN A 19 -3.53 7.96 -11.28
N ALA A 20 -3.11 8.47 -12.44
CA ALA A 20 -1.75 8.24 -12.92
C ALA A 20 -0.75 8.94 -11.98
N GLY A 21 0.13 8.18 -11.34
CA GLY A 21 1.18 8.70 -10.47
C GLY A 21 2.30 9.40 -11.26
N CYS A 22 3.07 10.25 -10.58
CA CYS A 22 4.31 10.80 -11.12
C CYS A 22 5.48 9.92 -10.64
N ALA A 23 6.31 9.45 -11.56
CA ALA A 23 7.50 8.68 -11.20
C ALA A 23 8.52 9.57 -10.49
N LEU A 24 8.89 9.19 -9.27
CA LEU A 24 9.90 9.89 -8.47
C LEU A 24 11.25 9.22 -8.70
N SER A 25 12.18 9.88 -9.39
CA SER A 25 13.51 9.33 -9.69
C SER A 25 14.34 8.95 -8.46
N VAL A 26 13.99 9.50 -7.29
CA VAL A 26 14.64 9.23 -6.00
C VAL A 26 14.00 8.08 -5.21
N LEU A 27 12.89 7.52 -5.71
CA LEU A 27 12.21 6.34 -5.19
C LEU A 27 12.59 5.15 -6.08
N GLU A 28 13.65 4.44 -5.67
CA GLU A 28 14.24 3.33 -6.43
C GLU A 28 13.34 2.08 -6.41
N GLY A 29 12.58 1.90 -5.33
CA GLY A 29 11.66 0.79 -5.15
C GLY A 29 10.35 1.22 -4.52
N LEU A 30 9.25 0.82 -5.14
CA LEU A 30 7.90 0.87 -4.58
C LEU A 30 7.18 -0.40 -5.01
N THR A 31 6.77 -1.23 -4.06
CA THR A 31 6.14 -2.53 -4.36
C THR A 31 5.11 -2.90 -3.30
N VAL A 32 4.28 -3.89 -3.62
CA VAL A 32 3.47 -4.62 -2.64
C VAL A 32 4.13 -5.98 -2.43
N ALA A 33 4.38 -6.35 -1.17
CA ALA A 33 5.11 -7.57 -0.83
C ALA A 33 4.58 -8.22 0.45
N ASN A 34 4.96 -9.47 0.69
CA ASN A 34 4.78 -10.10 1.99
C ASN A 34 5.67 -9.39 3.03
N PRO A 35 5.12 -8.93 4.17
CA PRO A 35 5.86 -8.13 5.15
C PRO A 35 6.95 -8.92 5.90
N GLU A 36 6.87 -10.25 5.92
CA GLU A 36 7.85 -11.11 6.60
C GLU A 36 8.95 -11.58 5.66
N THR A 37 8.59 -12.02 4.44
CA THR A 37 9.56 -12.56 3.47
C THR A 37 10.15 -11.49 2.56
N LEU A 38 9.51 -10.32 2.49
CA LEU A 38 9.84 -9.20 1.58
C LEU A 38 9.74 -9.57 0.09
N GLU A 39 9.10 -10.70 -0.22
CA GLU A 39 8.88 -11.15 -1.58
C GLU A 39 7.69 -10.42 -2.20
N PRO A 40 7.83 -9.85 -3.41
CA PRO A 40 6.73 -9.17 -4.09
C PRO A 40 5.54 -10.08 -4.33
N VAL A 41 4.33 -9.54 -4.17
CA VAL A 41 3.12 -10.26 -4.53
C VAL A 41 2.94 -10.30 -6.06
N PRO A 42 2.20 -11.28 -6.61
CA PRO A 42 1.83 -11.31 -8.02
C PRO A 42 1.13 -10.02 -8.46
N GLY A 43 1.32 -9.64 -9.72
CA GLY A 43 0.70 -8.45 -10.32
C GLY A 43 -0.76 -8.64 -10.73
N ASP A 44 -1.55 -9.40 -9.98
CA ASP A 44 -2.92 -9.82 -10.32
C ASP A 44 -4.00 -8.79 -9.92
N GLY A 45 -3.66 -7.79 -9.10
CA GLY A 45 -4.59 -6.81 -8.58
C GLY A 45 -5.53 -7.33 -7.48
N GLU A 46 -5.30 -8.54 -6.98
CA GLU A 46 -6.14 -9.22 -5.98
C GLU A 46 -5.33 -9.67 -4.76
N THR A 47 -4.10 -10.13 -4.97
CA THR A 47 -3.23 -10.59 -3.88
C THR A 47 -2.79 -9.40 -3.03
N MET A 48 -3.18 -9.44 -1.75
CA MET A 48 -2.87 -8.40 -0.79
C MET A 48 -1.45 -8.55 -0.23
N GLY A 49 -0.81 -7.43 0.05
CA GLY A 49 0.45 -7.35 0.79
C GLY A 49 0.66 -5.97 1.39
N GLU A 50 1.82 -5.75 2.01
CA GLU A 50 2.22 -4.45 2.52
C GLU A 50 2.89 -3.62 1.41
N VAL A 51 2.63 -2.31 1.40
CA VAL A 51 3.38 -1.37 0.56
C VAL A 51 4.77 -1.12 1.16
N LEU A 52 5.80 -1.52 0.42
CA LEU A 52 7.19 -1.34 0.79
C LEU A 52 7.88 -0.32 -0.10
N MET A 53 8.76 0.50 0.50
CA MET A 53 9.49 1.55 -0.20
C MET A 53 11.00 1.48 0.03
N GLN A 54 11.77 1.84 -0.99
CA GLN A 54 13.22 1.98 -0.93
C GLN A 54 13.68 3.15 -1.79
N GLY A 55 14.67 3.90 -1.31
CA GLY A 55 15.31 4.99 -2.04
C GLY A 55 15.66 6.17 -1.15
N ASN A 56 16.37 7.14 -1.74
CA ASN A 56 16.88 8.31 -1.02
C ASN A 56 15.77 9.23 -0.47
N ILE A 57 14.54 9.09 -0.96
CA ILE A 57 13.38 9.84 -0.46
C ILE A 57 12.86 9.33 0.88
N VAL A 58 13.20 8.10 1.27
CA VAL A 58 12.73 7.53 2.53
C VAL A 58 13.49 8.18 3.71
N MET A 59 12.79 8.46 4.81
CA MET A 59 13.40 9.04 6.01
C MET A 59 14.52 8.14 6.55
N LYS A 60 15.50 8.72 7.26
CA LYS A 60 16.58 7.92 7.90
C LYS A 60 16.09 7.09 9.10
N GLY A 61 14.90 7.38 9.60
CA GLY A 61 14.34 6.79 10.81
C GLY A 61 13.57 7.79 11.64
N TYR A 62 13.01 7.30 12.74
CA TYR A 62 12.27 8.09 13.70
C TYR A 62 13.19 8.79 14.69
N PHE A 63 12.98 10.08 14.89
CA PHE A 63 13.78 10.90 15.79
C PHE A 63 13.77 10.33 17.22
N LYS A 64 14.96 10.08 17.78
CA LYS A 64 15.18 9.51 19.13
C LYS A 64 14.49 8.16 19.40
N ASN A 65 14.06 7.45 18.36
CA ASN A 65 13.45 6.13 18.52
C ASN A 65 14.17 5.09 17.63
N PRO A 66 15.36 4.64 18.05
CA PRO A 66 16.15 3.67 17.28
C PRO A 66 15.43 2.32 17.16
N LYS A 67 14.62 1.94 18.16
CA LYS A 67 13.84 0.69 18.13
C LYS A 67 12.77 0.72 17.05
N ALA A 68 11.96 1.78 16.99
CA ALA A 68 10.96 1.92 15.94
C ALA A 68 11.61 2.07 14.55
N THR A 69 12.77 2.73 14.48
CA THR A 69 13.55 2.79 13.23
C THR A 69 13.97 1.40 12.78
N ALA A 70 14.58 0.59 13.65
CA ALA A 70 14.98 -0.77 13.27
C ALA A 70 13.79 -1.65 12.87
N GLN A 71 12.62 -1.46 13.50
CA GLN A 71 11.40 -2.19 13.14
C GLN A 71 10.83 -1.77 11.78
N ALA A 72 10.84 -0.46 11.48
CA ALA A 72 10.33 0.04 10.21
C ALA A 72 11.27 -0.19 9.03
N PHE A 73 12.55 -0.50 9.30
CA PHE A 73 13.58 -0.71 8.27
C PHE A 73 14.18 -2.11 8.37
N ALA A 74 13.58 -3.08 7.68
CA ALA A 74 14.09 -4.44 7.53
C ALA A 74 14.66 -4.65 6.11
N GLY A 75 15.57 -3.77 5.67
CA GLY A 75 16.05 -3.70 4.28
C GLY A 75 15.15 -2.85 3.39
N TRP A 76 13.84 -3.01 3.49
CA TRP A 76 12.82 -2.11 2.96
C TRP A 76 12.20 -1.26 4.08
N PHE A 77 11.66 -0.10 3.72
CA PHE A 77 10.81 0.66 4.62
C PHE A 77 9.37 0.14 4.58
N HIS A 78 8.90 -0.28 5.74
CA HIS A 78 7.55 -0.75 6.01
C HIS A 78 6.62 0.44 6.21
N SER A 79 5.69 0.67 5.28
CA SER A 79 4.72 1.77 5.41
C SER A 79 3.61 1.45 6.40
N GLY A 80 3.32 0.16 6.62
CA GLY A 80 2.19 -0.34 7.39
C GLY A 80 0.86 -0.31 6.62
N ASP A 81 0.85 0.16 5.37
CA ASP A 81 -0.35 0.20 4.53
C ASP A 81 -0.51 -1.08 3.71
N ILE A 82 -1.75 -1.52 3.55
CA ILE A 82 -2.09 -2.69 2.76
C ILE A 82 -2.53 -2.28 1.36
N GLY A 83 -2.03 -3.01 0.36
CA GLY A 83 -2.37 -2.77 -1.04
C GLY A 83 -2.33 -4.03 -1.88
N VAL A 84 -2.59 -3.83 -3.18
CA VAL A 84 -2.46 -4.82 -4.25
C VAL A 84 -1.55 -4.29 -5.34
N ASN A 85 -0.88 -5.20 -6.04
CA ASN A 85 -0.08 -4.89 -7.22
C ASN A 85 -0.86 -5.29 -8.48
N LEU A 86 -1.16 -4.34 -9.36
CA LEU A 86 -1.79 -4.62 -10.65
C LEU A 86 -0.84 -4.23 -11.79
N PHE A 87 -0.15 -5.22 -12.36
CA PHE A 87 0.85 -5.03 -13.43
C PHE A 87 1.89 -3.93 -13.13
N GLY A 88 2.43 -3.90 -11.92
CA GLY A 88 3.41 -2.90 -11.47
C GLY A 88 2.80 -1.59 -10.97
N VAL A 89 1.47 -1.50 -10.92
CA VAL A 89 0.76 -0.37 -10.32
C VAL A 89 0.33 -0.74 -8.90
N VAL A 90 0.96 -0.12 -7.91
CA VAL A 90 0.56 -0.23 -6.50
C VAL A 90 -0.75 0.52 -6.27
N THR A 91 -1.72 -0.16 -5.66
CA THR A 91 -3.03 0.41 -5.29
C THR A 91 -3.30 0.11 -3.83
N LEU A 92 -3.71 1.12 -3.05
CA LEU A 92 -4.11 0.95 -1.66
C LEU A 92 -5.55 0.40 -1.58
N SER A 93 -5.82 -0.46 -0.59
CA SER A 93 -7.15 -1.04 -0.35
C SER A 93 -7.86 -0.44 0.87
#